data_AF-A0A9E2XXC3-F1
#
_entry.id   AF-A0A9E2XXC3-F1
#
_cell.length_a   1.000
_cell.length_b   1.000
_cell.length_c   1.000
_cell.angle_alpha   90.00
_cell.angle_beta   90.00
_cell.angle_gamma   90.00
#
_symmetry.space_group_name_H-M   'P 1'
#
loop_
_entity.id
_entity.type
_entity.pdbx_description
1 polymer ?
#
loop_
_entity_poly.entity_id
_entity_poly.type
_entity_poly.pdbx_seq_one_letter_code
_entity_poly.pdbx_strand_id
1 'polypeptide(L)'
;MALEEYRRKRDFRKTPEPAGVAAAHEKPGAKLSFVIQKHAARRLHYDFRLELDGVLKSWAVPKGPSLDPGEKRLAVHVEDHPLDYGEFEGVIPEGEYGGGTVLLWDRGIWVPLNSDPAAAYRKGSLKFALKGEKLHGNWALVRMGGKAANERHENWL
;
A
#
# COMPACT_ATOMS: atom_id res chain seq x y z
N MET A 1 4.87 12.31 -12.46
CA MET A 1 3.59 11.56 -12.58
C MET A 1 3.44 10.58 -11.42
N ALA A 2 2.23 10.17 -11.02
CA ALA A 2 2.02 9.33 -9.83
C ALA A 2 2.85 8.03 -9.81
N LEU A 3 3.04 7.38 -10.97
CA LEU A 3 3.82 6.14 -11.12
C LEU A 3 5.27 6.34 -11.59
N GLU A 4 5.77 7.57 -11.61
CA GLU A 4 7.12 7.87 -12.13
C GLU A 4 8.21 7.22 -11.27
N GLU A 5 8.09 7.35 -9.95
CA GLU A 5 9.00 6.69 -8.99
C GLU A 5 8.93 5.18 -9.11
N TYR A 6 7.72 4.63 -9.28
CA TYR A 6 7.50 3.20 -9.48
C TYR A 6 8.27 2.69 -10.69
N ARG A 7 8.03 3.29 -11.86
CA ARG A 7 8.66 2.89 -13.12
C ARG A 7 10.17 3.10 -13.13
N ARG A 8 10.66 4.16 -12.46
CA ARG A 8 12.11 4.43 -12.37
C ARG A 8 12.86 3.34 -11.60
N LYS A 9 12.20 2.69 -10.63
CA LYS A 9 12.80 1.66 -9.77
C LYS A 9 12.79 0.25 -10.37
N ARG A 10 12.07 0.00 -11.47
CA ARG A 10 11.92 -1.35 -12.07
C ARG A 10 12.57 -1.44 -13.45
N ASP A 11 13.14 -2.59 -13.75
CA ASP A 11 13.46 -3.00 -15.13
C ASP A 11 12.44 -4.04 -15.60
N PHE A 12 11.40 -3.59 -16.32
CA PHE A 12 10.31 -4.44 -16.83
C PHE A 12 10.74 -5.48 -17.88
N ARG A 13 12.02 -5.49 -18.28
CA ARG A 13 12.59 -6.58 -19.09
C ARG A 13 13.01 -7.78 -18.24
N LYS A 14 13.11 -7.60 -16.92
CA LYS A 14 13.56 -8.61 -15.97
C LYS A 14 12.49 -9.00 -14.98
N THR A 15 11.75 -8.02 -14.44
CA THR A 15 10.68 -8.29 -13.49
C THR A 15 9.38 -8.69 -14.20
N PRO A 16 8.62 -9.67 -13.69
CA PRO A 16 7.27 -9.98 -14.16
C PRO A 16 6.21 -8.98 -13.64
N GLU A 17 6.62 -7.98 -12.86
CA GLU A 17 5.72 -6.95 -12.35
C GLU A 17 5.08 -6.11 -13.48
N PRO A 18 3.81 -5.72 -13.35
CA PRO A 18 3.15 -4.90 -14.36
C PRO A 18 3.73 -3.49 -14.41
N ALA A 19 4.01 -2.97 -15.61
CA ALA A 19 4.40 -1.57 -15.77
C ALA A 19 3.26 -0.60 -15.43
N GLY A 20 2.03 -1.06 -15.65
CA GLY A 20 0.76 -0.43 -15.33
C GLY A 20 0.56 0.97 -15.91
N VAL A 21 -0.66 1.48 -15.78
CA VAL A 21 -0.97 2.89 -16.00
C VAL A 21 -1.75 3.40 -14.80
N ALA A 22 -1.58 4.68 -14.45
CA ALA A 22 -2.44 5.31 -13.47
C ALA A 22 -3.83 5.40 -14.10
N ALA A 23 -4.85 4.93 -13.39
CA ALA A 23 -6.22 5.05 -13.87
C ALA A 23 -6.67 6.52 -13.78
N ALA A 24 -7.64 6.90 -14.62
CA ALA A 24 -8.35 8.16 -14.42
C ALA A 24 -9.03 8.14 -13.05
N HIS A 25 -9.19 9.30 -12.42
CA HIS A 25 -9.92 9.40 -11.14
C HIS A 25 -11.29 8.71 -11.25
N GLU A 26 -11.53 7.76 -10.35
CA GLU A 26 -12.78 7.04 -10.22
C GLU A 26 -13.94 8.01 -9.93
N LYS A 27 -15.14 7.66 -10.40
CA LYS A 27 -16.36 8.44 -10.16
C LYS A 27 -16.71 8.44 -8.66
N PRO A 28 -17.32 9.52 -8.13
CA PRO A 28 -17.81 9.54 -6.75
C PRO A 28 -18.71 8.33 -6.47
N GLY A 29 -18.38 7.54 -5.46
CA GLY A 29 -19.16 6.36 -5.04
C GLY A 29 -18.68 5.02 -5.61
N ALA A 30 -17.58 4.98 -6.37
CA ALA A 30 -16.96 3.72 -6.77
C ALA A 30 -16.32 2.99 -5.57
N LYS A 31 -16.25 1.65 -5.66
CA LYS A 31 -15.71 0.81 -4.59
C LYS A 31 -14.19 0.84 -4.67
N LEU A 32 -13.54 1.42 -3.67
CA LEU A 32 -12.08 1.47 -3.61
C LEU A 32 -11.51 0.13 -3.15
N SER A 33 -10.55 -0.41 -3.89
CA SER A 33 -9.91 -1.69 -3.58
C SER A 33 -8.79 -1.53 -2.54
N PHE A 34 -8.55 -2.59 -1.77
CA PHE A 34 -7.33 -2.73 -0.99
C PHE A 34 -6.71 -4.10 -1.21
N VAL A 35 -5.41 -4.18 -0.99
CA VAL A 35 -4.64 -5.42 -1.04
C VAL A 35 -3.59 -5.44 0.05
N ILE A 36 -3.31 -6.64 0.57
CA ILE A 36 -2.14 -6.94 1.38
C ILE A 36 -1.36 -8.03 0.68
N GLN A 37 -0.12 -7.74 0.34
CA GLN A 37 0.81 -8.72 -0.19
C GLN A 37 1.80 -9.12 0.91
N LYS A 38 1.98 -10.43 1.13
CA LYS A 38 3.06 -10.95 1.95
C LYS A 38 4.30 -11.04 1.09
N HIS A 39 5.35 -10.34 1.48
CA HIS A 39 6.55 -10.17 0.68
C HIS A 39 7.78 -10.75 1.40
N ALA A 40 8.24 -11.91 0.90
CA ALA A 40 9.44 -12.58 1.35
C ALA A 40 10.68 -12.05 0.58
N ALA A 41 11.02 -10.80 0.83
CA ALA A 41 12.28 -10.18 0.36
C ALA A 41 13.43 -10.48 1.34
N ARG A 42 14.46 -9.62 1.38
CA ARG A 42 15.54 -9.69 2.40
C ARG A 42 15.04 -9.83 3.84
N ARG A 43 13.89 -9.22 4.14
CA ARG A 43 13.13 -9.41 5.37
C ARG A 43 11.69 -9.65 4.99
N LEU A 44 11.05 -10.60 5.66
CA LEU A 44 9.62 -10.79 5.55
C LEU A 44 8.90 -9.52 6.02
N HIS A 45 8.00 -9.01 5.19
CA HIS A 45 7.11 -7.90 5.52
C HIS A 45 5.80 -8.06 4.75
N TYR A 46 4.87 -7.13 5.00
CA TYR A 46 3.58 -7.09 4.33
C TYR A 46 3.43 -5.73 3.66
N ASP A 47 3.20 -5.72 2.37
CA ASP A 47 2.87 -4.50 1.63
C ASP A 47 1.36 -4.28 1.71
N PHE A 48 0.95 -3.27 2.48
CA PHE A 48 -0.44 -2.84 2.56
C PHE A 48 -0.71 -1.74 1.56
N ARG A 49 -1.78 -1.86 0.78
CA ARG A 49 -2.10 -0.89 -0.27
C ARG A 49 -3.57 -0.53 -0.30
N LEU A 50 -3.83 0.76 -0.51
CA LEU A 50 -5.17 1.33 -0.67
C LEU A 50 -5.26 2.01 -2.03
N GLU A 51 -6.27 1.67 -2.80
CA GLU A 51 -6.62 2.42 -4.00
C GLU A 51 -7.11 3.82 -3.62
N LEU A 52 -6.44 4.85 -4.12
CA LEU A 52 -6.81 6.25 -3.96
C LEU A 52 -6.18 7.07 -5.09
N ASP A 53 -6.96 7.97 -5.68
CA ASP A 53 -6.51 8.84 -6.79
C ASP A 53 -5.95 8.06 -8.00
N GLY A 54 -6.55 6.90 -8.32
CA GLY A 54 -6.21 6.09 -9.50
C GLY A 54 -4.91 5.26 -9.40
N VAL A 55 -4.34 5.16 -8.19
CA VAL A 55 -3.14 4.37 -7.88
C VAL A 55 -3.29 3.66 -6.53
N LEU A 56 -2.39 2.74 -6.24
CA LEU A 56 -2.26 2.06 -4.95
C LEU A 56 -1.28 2.81 -4.04
N LYS A 57 -1.81 3.59 -3.08
CA LYS A 57 -1.02 4.15 -1.97
C LYS A 57 -0.51 3.01 -1.11
N SER A 58 0.80 2.95 -0.89
CA SER A 58 1.45 1.72 -0.45
C SER A 58 2.32 1.94 0.79
N TRP A 59 2.27 0.98 1.71
CA TRP A 59 3.08 0.95 2.92
C TRP A 59 3.67 -0.43 3.15
N ALA A 60 4.98 -0.49 3.42
CA ALA A 60 5.63 -1.69 3.93
C ALA A 60 5.40 -1.78 5.45
N VAL A 61 4.77 -2.86 5.90
CA VAL A 61 4.44 -3.15 7.30
C VAL A 61 5.30 -4.34 7.78
N PRO A 62 6.46 -4.12 8.43
CA PRO A 62 7.45 -5.16 8.69
C PRO A 62 6.92 -6.34 9.51
N LYS A 63 6.03 -6.06 10.48
CA LYS A 63 5.44 -7.09 11.33
C LYS A 63 4.04 -7.52 10.88
N GLY A 64 3.55 -7.00 9.76
CA GLY A 64 2.17 -7.19 9.31
C GLY A 64 1.12 -6.49 10.18
N PRO A 65 -0.16 -6.53 9.76
CA PRO A 65 -1.29 -5.96 10.50
C PRO A 65 -1.50 -6.70 11.83
N SER A 66 -2.08 -6.01 12.82
CA SER A 66 -2.52 -6.61 14.09
C SER A 66 -4.01 -6.46 14.26
N LEU A 67 -4.66 -7.51 14.77
CA LEU A 67 -6.07 -7.46 15.18
C LEU A 67 -6.24 -6.93 16.62
N ASP A 68 -5.13 -6.74 17.35
CA ASP A 68 -5.16 -6.13 18.68
C ASP A 68 -5.11 -4.59 18.54
N PRO A 69 -6.17 -3.86 18.94
CA PRO A 69 -6.21 -2.41 18.83
C PRO A 69 -5.23 -1.68 19.77
N GLY A 70 -4.65 -2.38 20.77
CA GLY A 70 -3.57 -1.87 21.61
C GLY A 70 -2.20 -1.89 20.92
N GLU A 71 -2.04 -2.67 19.85
CA GLU A 71 -0.77 -2.81 19.14
C GLU A 71 -0.67 -1.89 17.93
N LYS A 72 0.27 -0.94 17.99
CA LYS A 72 0.59 -0.07 16.85
C LYS A 72 1.64 -0.72 15.96
N ARG A 73 1.36 -0.81 14.65
CA ARG A 73 2.26 -1.43 13.67
C ARG A 73 2.88 -0.34 12.80
N LEU A 74 4.21 -0.30 12.75
CA LEU A 74 4.92 0.61 11.85
C LEU A 74 4.54 0.29 10.39
N ALA A 75 4.09 1.31 9.67
CA ALA A 75 3.79 1.28 8.25
C ALA A 75 4.66 2.32 7.55
N VAL A 76 5.70 1.86 6.85
CA VAL A 76 6.64 2.73 6.15
C VAL A 76 6.06 3.05 4.78
N HIS A 77 5.82 4.32 4.48
CA HIS A 77 5.28 4.71 3.17
C HIS A 77 6.30 4.45 2.06
N VAL A 78 5.87 3.81 0.98
CA VAL A 78 6.68 3.52 -0.20
C VAL A 78 6.04 4.16 -1.43
N GLU A 79 6.64 3.99 -2.62
CA GLU A 79 6.07 4.57 -3.84
C GLU A 79 4.67 4.02 -4.17
N ASP A 80 3.90 4.84 -4.86
CA ASP A 80 2.61 4.43 -5.42
C ASP A 80 2.78 3.26 -6.40
N HIS A 81 1.84 2.32 -6.40
CA HIS A 81 1.85 1.20 -7.34
C HIS A 81 0.68 1.32 -8.33
N PRO A 82 0.78 0.77 -9.54
CA PRO A 82 -0.36 0.75 -10.46
C PRO A 82 -1.43 -0.21 -9.95
N LEU A 83 -2.69 -0.01 -10.36
CA LEU A 83 -3.83 -0.80 -9.86
C LEU A 83 -3.71 -2.30 -10.20
N ASP A 84 -3.19 -2.61 -11.38
CA ASP A 84 -2.93 -4.00 -11.83
C ASP A 84 -1.87 -4.71 -10.99
N TYR A 85 -1.01 -3.98 -10.28
CA TYR A 85 -0.10 -4.56 -9.28
C TYR A 85 -0.85 -5.23 -8.12
N GLY A 86 -2.07 -4.79 -7.84
CA GLY A 86 -2.88 -5.34 -6.76
C GLY A 86 -3.24 -6.82 -6.96
N GLU A 87 -3.12 -7.33 -8.19
CA GLU A 87 -3.35 -8.75 -8.51
C GLU A 87 -2.06 -9.54 -8.68
N PHE A 88 -0.89 -8.89 -8.57
CA PHE A 88 0.39 -9.54 -8.77
C PHE A 88 0.70 -10.53 -7.64
N GLU A 89 0.99 -11.76 -8.04
CA GLU A 89 1.55 -12.83 -7.22
C GLU A 89 2.66 -13.50 -8.03
N GLY A 90 3.83 -13.72 -7.44
CA GLY A 90 4.96 -14.26 -8.16
C GLY A 90 6.30 -14.06 -7.47
N VAL A 91 7.37 -14.23 -8.25
CA VAL A 91 8.75 -14.06 -7.78
C VAL A 91 9.39 -12.91 -8.53
N ILE A 92 9.79 -11.87 -7.79
CA ILE A 92 10.62 -10.79 -8.32
C ILE A 92 12.07 -11.30 -8.27
N PRO A 93 12.82 -11.28 -9.40
CA PRO A 93 14.17 -11.81 -9.45
C PRO A 93 15.09 -11.22 -8.39
N GLU A 94 16.02 -12.03 -7.89
CA GLU A 94 17.03 -11.55 -6.94
C GLU A 94 17.90 -10.46 -7.58
N GLY A 95 18.21 -9.41 -6.80
CA GLY A 95 18.97 -8.25 -7.27
C GLY A 95 18.12 -7.14 -7.88
N GLU A 96 16.86 -7.42 -8.25
CA GLU A 96 15.90 -6.40 -8.66
C GLU A 96 15.31 -5.68 -7.43
N TYR A 97 14.74 -4.50 -7.65
CA TYR A 97 14.09 -3.74 -6.58
C TYR A 97 12.86 -4.52 -6.07
N GLY A 98 12.83 -4.84 -4.78
CA GLY A 98 11.80 -5.70 -4.22
C GLY A 98 12.00 -7.18 -4.54
N GLY A 99 13.21 -7.64 -4.87
CA GLY A 99 13.50 -9.06 -5.10
C GLY A 99 13.04 -9.95 -3.94
N GLY A 100 12.28 -11.00 -4.28
CA GLY A 100 11.61 -11.86 -3.31
C GLY A 100 10.31 -12.46 -3.83
N THR A 101 9.71 -13.35 -3.04
CA THR A 101 8.40 -13.92 -3.34
C THR A 101 7.29 -13.00 -2.82
N VAL A 102 6.35 -12.65 -3.68
CA VAL A 102 5.17 -11.86 -3.37
C VAL A 102 3.96 -12.78 -3.45
N LEU A 103 3.19 -12.88 -2.36
CA LEU A 103 1.94 -13.63 -2.26
C LEU A 103 0.80 -12.67 -1.94
N LEU A 104 -0.33 -12.77 -2.62
CA LEU A 104 -1.54 -12.04 -2.26
C LEU A 104 -2.11 -12.62 -0.96
N TRP A 105 -1.93 -11.89 0.15
CA TRP A 105 -2.30 -12.35 1.48
C TRP A 105 -3.74 -12.00 1.83
N ASP A 106 -4.22 -10.81 1.46
CA ASP A 106 -5.63 -10.42 1.63
C ASP A 106 -5.99 -9.40 0.55
N ARG A 107 -7.28 -9.30 0.25
CA ARG A 107 -7.82 -8.33 -0.70
C ARG A 107 -9.28 -8.05 -0.39
N GLY A 108 -9.76 -6.92 -0.87
CA GLY A 108 -11.18 -6.61 -0.81
C GLY A 108 -11.43 -5.14 -1.09
N ILE A 109 -12.46 -4.60 -0.44
CA ILE A 109 -12.80 -3.18 -0.55
C ILE A 109 -12.51 -2.46 0.77
N TRP A 110 -12.08 -1.20 0.66
CA TRP A 110 -12.01 -0.31 1.80
C TRP A 110 -13.05 0.80 1.67
N VAL A 111 -13.57 1.25 2.81
CA VAL A 111 -14.57 2.30 2.89
C VAL A 111 -13.98 3.46 3.70
N PRO A 112 -13.75 4.64 3.09
CA PRO A 112 -13.33 5.81 3.82
C PRO A 112 -14.32 6.18 4.92
N LEU A 113 -13.83 6.47 6.12
CA LEU A 113 -14.62 7.07 7.20
C LEU A 113 -14.45 8.60 7.25
N ASN A 114 -13.48 9.13 6.49
CA ASN A 114 -13.33 10.56 6.24
C ASN A 114 -14.19 10.99 5.04
N SER A 115 -14.75 12.20 5.07
CA SER A 115 -15.54 12.75 3.95
C SER A 115 -14.70 13.01 2.69
N ASP A 116 -13.42 13.32 2.86
CA ASP A 116 -12.44 13.48 1.78
C ASP A 116 -11.20 12.60 2.10
N PRO A 117 -11.12 11.38 1.54
CA PRO A 117 -9.97 10.49 1.78
C PRO A 117 -8.66 11.05 1.24
N ALA A 118 -8.67 11.78 0.13
CA ALA A 118 -7.46 12.36 -0.46
C ALA A 118 -6.88 13.47 0.44
N ALA A 119 -7.74 14.35 0.98
CA ALA A 119 -7.32 15.33 1.97
C ALA A 119 -6.87 14.68 3.29
N ALA A 120 -7.55 13.63 3.75
CA ALA A 120 -7.20 12.90 4.96
C ALA A 120 -5.82 12.22 4.86
N TYR A 121 -5.54 11.58 3.71
CA TYR A 121 -4.23 11.03 3.37
C TYR A 121 -3.15 12.12 3.36
N ARG A 122 -3.37 13.24 2.65
CA ARG A 122 -2.41 14.37 2.64
C ARG A 122 -2.14 14.92 4.04
N LYS A 123 -3.18 15.00 4.89
CA LYS A 123 -3.07 15.44 6.29
C LYS A 123 -2.33 14.43 7.17
N GLY A 124 -2.21 13.17 6.76
CA GLY A 124 -1.55 12.12 7.55
C GLY A 124 -2.46 11.45 8.56
N SER A 125 -3.79 11.44 8.34
CA SER A 125 -4.75 10.83 9.26
C SER A 125 -5.92 10.24 8.48
N LEU A 126 -5.75 9.01 8.01
CA LEU A 126 -6.75 8.28 7.25
C LEU A 126 -7.46 7.26 8.16
N LYS A 127 -8.79 7.30 8.20
CA LYS A 127 -9.64 6.34 8.92
C LYS A 127 -10.53 5.64 7.91
N PHE A 128 -10.62 4.33 8.01
CA PHE A 128 -11.33 3.52 7.02
C PHE A 128 -11.85 2.22 7.64
N ALA A 129 -12.80 1.59 6.96
CA ALA A 129 -13.19 0.21 7.25
C ALA A 129 -12.68 -0.72 6.15
N LEU A 130 -12.14 -1.88 6.52
CA LEU A 130 -11.79 -2.95 5.58
C LEU A 130 -12.91 -3.98 5.50
N LYS A 131 -13.11 -4.50 4.29
CA LYS A 131 -14.00 -5.64 3.99
C LYS A 131 -13.21 -6.61 3.11
N GLY A 132 -12.30 -7.33 3.74
CA GLY A 132 -11.40 -8.30 3.09
C GLY A 132 -11.89 -9.73 3.15
N GLU A 133 -11.01 -10.65 2.76
CA GLU A 133 -11.16 -12.07 3.05
C GLU A 133 -10.67 -12.37 4.48
N LYS A 134 -9.66 -11.64 4.96
CA LYS A 134 -9.09 -11.80 6.31
C LYS A 134 -9.37 -10.60 7.21
N LEU A 135 -8.98 -9.39 6.78
CA LEU A 135 -9.14 -8.19 7.59
C LEU A 135 -10.51 -7.55 7.39
N HIS A 136 -11.13 -7.23 8.52
CA HIS A 136 -12.45 -6.61 8.58
C HIS A 136 -12.48 -5.50 9.63
N GLY A 137 -13.48 -4.65 9.60
CA GLY A 137 -13.72 -3.65 10.65
C GLY A 137 -12.94 -2.36 10.44
N ASN A 138 -12.82 -1.54 11.49
CA ASN A 138 -12.28 -0.19 11.41
C ASN A 138 -10.77 -0.16 11.65
N TRP A 139 -10.07 0.63 10.85
CA TRP A 139 -8.62 0.80 10.85
C TRP A 139 -8.25 2.27 10.74
N ALA A 140 -7.01 2.58 11.09
CA ALA A 140 -6.44 3.92 10.92
C ALA A 140 -5.01 3.81 10.40
N LEU A 141 -4.63 4.80 9.59
CA LEU A 141 -3.26 5.12 9.25
C LEU A 141 -2.98 6.55 9.70
N VAL A 142 -2.01 6.72 10.60
CA VAL A 142 -1.61 8.02 11.15
C VAL A 142 -0.13 8.27 10.91
N ARG A 143 0.20 9.30 10.13
CA ARG A 143 1.58 9.70 9.85
C ARG A 143 2.22 10.27 11.10
N MET A 144 3.42 9.79 11.42
CA MET A 144 4.20 10.29 12.54
C MET A 144 4.69 11.72 12.25
N GLY A 145 4.61 12.59 13.26
CA GLY A 145 5.11 13.98 13.19
C GLY A 145 6.49 14.15 13.85
N GLY A 146 7.03 15.39 13.78
CA GLY A 146 8.25 15.78 14.51
C GLY A 146 9.55 15.24 13.88
N LYS A 147 10.58 14.95 14.70
CA LYS A 147 11.89 14.46 14.23
C LYS A 147 11.80 13.18 13.37
N ALA A 148 10.78 12.35 13.58
CA ALA A 148 10.53 11.14 12.79
C ALA A 148 10.03 11.43 11.36
N ALA A 149 9.53 12.63 11.07
CA ALA A 149 9.15 13.07 9.73
C ALA A 149 10.35 13.56 8.89
N ASN A 150 11.52 13.78 9.51
CA ASN A 150 12.77 14.15 8.83
C ASN A 150 13.57 12.92 8.35
N GLU A 151 13.10 11.70 8.62
CA GLU A 151 13.65 10.50 8.02
C GLU A 151 13.23 10.44 6.55
N ARG A 152 14.07 9.88 5.67
CA ARG A 152 13.82 9.80 4.21
C ARG A 152 12.54 9.05 3.83
N HIS A 153 11.84 8.44 4.79
CA HIS A 153 10.59 7.72 4.61
C HIS A 153 9.52 8.29 5.53
N GLU A 154 8.34 8.60 4.99
CA GLU A 154 7.20 9.02 5.79
C GLU A 154 6.71 7.80 6.60
N ASN A 155 6.99 7.78 7.90
CA ASN A 155 6.56 6.70 8.79
C ASN A 155 5.12 6.91 9.26
N TRP A 156 4.33 5.84 9.24
CA TRP A 156 2.93 5.79 9.70
C TRP A 156 2.74 4.71 10.76
N LEU A 157 1.63 4.80 11.48
CA LEU A 157 1.14 3.85 12.48
C LEU A 157 -0.30 3.43 12.20
#